data_AF-D2R1X4-F1
#
_entry.id   AF-D2R1X4-F1
#
_cell.length_a   1.000
_cell.length_b   1.000
_cell.length_c   1.000
_cell.angle_alpha   90.00
_cell.angle_beta   90.00
_cell.angle_gamma   90.00
#
_symmetry.space_group_name_H-M   'P 1'
#
loop_
_entity.id
_entity.type
_entity.pdbx_description
1 polymer ?
#
loop_
_entity_poly.entity_id
_entity_poly.type
_entity_poly.pdbx_seq_one_letter_code
_entity_poly.pdbx_strand_id
1 'polypeptide(L)'
;MFASISATPVRILVSTSLLLASAALFSQLSGCGKTIDAPVVTTNPTSGGSGTEDGLPTDDEIRRQIDEVLDFTYERRRLNLQDHAAWQILHGALAYKRQFLVSDNGNDVSAVDHVLKGGKMTGWNMTRGDLLDEATQRYGVKALLESGTKTGQGHTDQWLGYLSDCQLPLDEVMIVEGKEHTVRDYVEQIEHDVHLNPYREYSWTLMALTAYRPTSYEWKAGDGSTWNIGKLVEIELEHNLDQSPCGGTHRLVGLTIARNRHVEAGGKLEGVWKACDDKINESIAKAKQFQNPDGSLSSNYLQRIGNSADLAQAMGSAGHVMEFLAVSMDKDQLQEPWVKRAVLKVCETFRNTKPVDVECGALFHAAHGLVLYRQKVFGPRSFGPETSEKPAAAAADNAPVDEKSTSTETPAAVVKSEEVAE
;
A
#
# COMPACT_ATOMS: atom_id res chain seq x y z
N MET A 1 -37.67 69.17 -4.36
CA MET A 1 -36.54 69.70 -5.14
C MET A 1 -35.56 68.57 -5.34
N PHE A 2 -35.44 68.08 -6.56
CA PHE A 2 -34.60 66.94 -6.93
C PHE A 2 -33.12 67.36 -6.98
N ALA A 3 -32.26 66.66 -6.24
CA ALA A 3 -30.82 66.71 -6.40
C ALA A 3 -30.36 65.34 -6.95
N SER A 4 -29.85 65.37 -8.18
CA SER A 4 -29.26 64.25 -8.89
C SER A 4 -27.79 64.11 -8.45
N ILE A 5 -27.40 62.92 -7.98
CA ILE A 5 -26.00 62.57 -7.73
C ILE A 5 -25.58 61.56 -8.80
N SER A 6 -24.56 61.97 -9.56
CA SER A 6 -23.89 61.24 -10.63
C SER A 6 -23.10 60.05 -10.08
N ALA A 7 -23.36 58.86 -10.62
CA ALA A 7 -22.60 57.64 -10.36
C ALA A 7 -21.45 57.50 -11.37
N THR A 8 -20.23 57.34 -10.86
CA THR A 8 -19.04 57.01 -11.65
C THR A 8 -18.90 55.49 -11.77
N PRO A 9 -18.64 54.91 -12.96
CA PRO A 9 -18.46 53.46 -13.07
C PRO A 9 -17.04 53.02 -12.71
N VAL A 10 -16.95 52.02 -11.84
CA VAL A 10 -15.75 51.24 -11.54
C VAL A 10 -15.42 50.37 -12.76
N ARG A 11 -14.23 50.54 -13.34
CA ARG A 11 -13.72 49.66 -14.39
C ARG A 11 -13.20 48.37 -13.78
N ILE A 12 -13.90 47.27 -14.04
CA ILE A 12 -13.43 45.90 -13.79
C ILE A 12 -12.50 45.54 -14.96
N LEU A 13 -11.21 45.33 -14.68
CA LEU A 13 -10.28 44.70 -15.62
C LEU A 13 -10.57 43.20 -15.65
N VAL A 14 -11.14 42.72 -16.76
CA VAL A 14 -11.18 41.29 -17.10
C VAL A 14 -9.89 40.97 -17.86
N SER A 15 -9.01 40.18 -17.26
CA SER A 15 -7.82 39.64 -17.92
C SER A 15 -8.21 38.41 -18.74
N THR A 16 -8.38 38.59 -20.04
CA THR A 16 -8.48 37.50 -21.02
C THR A 16 -7.07 37.00 -21.35
N SER A 17 -6.68 35.88 -20.75
CA SER A 17 -5.48 35.15 -21.19
C SER A 17 -5.83 34.31 -22.41
N LEU A 18 -5.28 34.74 -23.55
CA LEU A 18 -5.35 34.08 -24.84
C LEU A 18 -4.58 32.74 -24.80
N LEU A 19 -5.27 31.66 -25.15
CA LEU A 19 -4.63 30.40 -25.56
C LEU A 19 -3.85 30.63 -26.86
N LEU A 20 -2.53 30.52 -26.80
CA LEU A 20 -1.66 30.42 -27.96
C LEU A 20 -1.10 29.00 -28.06
N ALA A 21 -1.70 28.24 -28.97
CA ALA A 21 -1.16 27.00 -29.48
C ALA A 21 0.19 27.29 -30.16
N SER A 22 1.27 26.68 -29.68
CA SER A 22 2.56 26.69 -30.34
C SER A 22 2.80 25.32 -30.96
N ALA A 23 2.44 25.22 -32.24
CA ALA A 23 2.92 24.19 -33.14
C ALA A 23 4.06 24.75 -33.98
N ALA A 24 4.89 23.83 -34.48
CA ALA A 24 6.05 24.02 -35.35
C ALA A 24 7.38 24.28 -34.60
N LEU A 25 8.53 23.78 -35.04
CA LEU A 25 8.93 23.42 -36.39
C LEU A 25 10.09 22.42 -36.32
N PHE A 26 10.01 21.36 -37.12
CA PHE A 26 11.11 20.44 -37.41
C PHE A 26 12.22 21.22 -38.14
N SER A 27 13.44 21.17 -37.61
CA SER A 27 14.65 21.63 -38.32
C SER A 27 15.60 20.45 -38.46
N GLN A 28 15.76 20.00 -39.71
CA GLN A 28 16.80 19.11 -40.15
C GLN A 28 18.18 19.75 -39.93
N LEU A 29 19.10 19.02 -39.33
CA LEU A 29 20.53 19.25 -39.51
C LEU A 29 21.15 17.94 -40.01
N SER A 30 21.38 17.92 -41.32
CA SER A 30 22.27 16.97 -41.99
C SER A 30 23.72 17.30 -41.61
N GLY A 31 24.39 16.37 -40.94
CA GLY A 31 25.83 16.41 -40.71
C GLY A 31 26.42 15.03 -41.01
N CYS A 32 27.06 14.90 -42.17
CA CYS A 32 27.81 13.70 -42.56
C CYS A 32 29.08 13.53 -41.73
N GLY A 33 29.34 12.28 -41.32
CA GLY A 33 30.68 11.70 -41.36
C GLY A 33 31.44 11.57 -40.03
N LYS A 34 31.28 10.41 -39.38
CA LYS A 34 32.35 9.42 -39.17
C LYS A 34 31.75 8.18 -38.50
N THR A 35 31.81 7.06 -39.22
CA THR A 35 31.53 5.71 -38.74
C THR A 35 32.52 5.38 -37.63
N ILE A 36 32.01 5.26 -36.40
CA ILE A 36 32.69 4.54 -35.33
C ILE A 36 32.03 3.17 -35.31
N ASP A 37 32.80 2.14 -35.67
CA ASP A 37 32.39 0.74 -35.57
C ASP A 37 32.00 0.46 -34.11
N ALA A 38 30.70 0.28 -33.88
CA ALA A 38 30.22 -0.27 -32.62
C ALA A 38 30.70 -1.73 -32.53
N PRO A 39 31.29 -2.18 -31.41
CA PRO A 39 31.69 -3.56 -31.29
C PRO A 39 30.43 -4.43 -31.32
N VAL A 40 30.36 -5.31 -32.30
CA VAL A 40 29.42 -6.43 -32.34
C VAL A 40 29.70 -7.26 -31.08
N VAL A 41 28.84 -7.11 -30.07
CA VAL A 41 28.81 -8.03 -28.93
C VAL A 41 28.34 -9.36 -29.47
N THR A 42 29.32 -10.21 -29.78
CA THR A 42 29.12 -11.63 -30.05
C THR A 42 28.71 -12.25 -28.72
N THR A 43 27.42 -12.51 -28.56
CA THR A 43 26.91 -13.36 -27.49
C THR A 43 27.36 -14.78 -27.79
N ASN A 44 28.50 -15.17 -27.22
CA ASN A 44 28.82 -16.59 -27.10
C ASN A 44 27.75 -17.25 -26.23
N PRO A 45 27.14 -18.37 -26.65
CA PRO A 45 26.19 -19.10 -25.83
C PRO A 45 26.98 -19.77 -24.70
N THR A 46 26.86 -19.26 -23.48
CA THR A 46 27.23 -19.99 -22.28
C THR A 46 26.23 -21.15 -22.15
N SER A 47 26.56 -22.29 -22.75
CA SER A 47 25.92 -23.56 -22.43
C SER A 47 26.33 -23.99 -21.04
N GLY A 48 25.35 -24.28 -20.19
CA GLY A 48 25.57 -24.95 -18.90
C GLY A 48 24.60 -24.55 -17.81
N GLY A 49 23.28 -24.66 -18.04
CA GLY A 49 22.27 -24.56 -16.98
C GLY A 49 21.17 -25.57 -17.26
N SER A 50 20.94 -26.49 -16.31
CA SER A 50 19.89 -27.50 -16.36
C SER A 50 18.51 -26.84 -16.33
N GLY A 51 18.01 -26.42 -17.48
CA GLY A 51 16.62 -25.98 -17.63
C GLY A 51 15.67 -27.15 -17.43
N THR A 52 14.52 -26.89 -16.82
CA THR A 52 13.37 -27.81 -16.85
C THR A 52 12.82 -27.91 -18.28
N GLU A 53 11.83 -28.79 -18.53
CA GLU A 53 11.23 -29.00 -19.86
C GLU A 53 10.74 -27.69 -20.54
N ASP A 54 10.47 -26.63 -19.77
CA ASP A 54 10.02 -25.31 -20.24
C ASP A 54 11.15 -24.29 -20.50
N GLY A 55 12.42 -24.66 -20.35
CA GLY A 55 13.57 -23.75 -20.49
C GLY A 55 13.69 -22.71 -19.36
N LEU A 56 12.95 -22.89 -18.27
CA LEU A 56 13.03 -22.06 -17.07
C LEU A 56 14.18 -22.50 -16.16
N PRO A 57 14.80 -21.57 -15.42
CA PRO A 57 15.71 -21.91 -14.34
C PRO A 57 15.03 -22.75 -13.24
N THR A 58 15.84 -23.46 -12.47
CA THR A 58 15.35 -24.21 -11.31
C THR A 58 14.81 -23.26 -10.23
N ASP A 59 13.97 -23.78 -9.33
CA ASP A 59 13.41 -23.02 -8.22
C ASP A 59 14.49 -22.42 -7.30
N ASP A 60 15.59 -23.13 -7.09
CA ASP A 60 16.74 -22.63 -6.35
C ASP A 60 17.40 -21.43 -7.02
N GLU A 61 17.48 -21.45 -8.35
CA GLU A 61 18.06 -20.36 -9.14
C GLU A 61 17.13 -19.14 -9.17
N ILE A 62 15.82 -19.34 -9.29
CA ILE A 62 14.83 -18.26 -9.17
C ILE A 62 14.92 -17.62 -7.78
N ARG A 63 14.94 -18.43 -6.72
CA ARG A 63 15.09 -17.96 -5.34
C ARG A 63 16.36 -17.12 -5.17
N ARG A 64 17.51 -17.61 -5.68
CA ARG A 64 18.79 -16.88 -5.62
C ARG A 64 18.70 -15.53 -6.30
N GLN A 65 18.12 -15.45 -7.50
CA GLN A 65 17.99 -14.18 -8.22
C GLN A 65 17.10 -13.18 -7.50
N ILE A 66 16.00 -13.64 -6.89
CA ILE A 66 15.15 -12.79 -6.04
C ILE A 66 15.95 -12.29 -4.84
N ASP A 67 16.69 -13.18 -4.18
CA ASP A 67 17.45 -12.81 -2.99
C ASP A 67 18.51 -11.75 -3.28
N GLU A 68 19.24 -11.89 -4.39
CA GLU A 68 20.25 -10.91 -4.81
C GLU A 68 19.69 -9.51 -5.11
N VAL A 69 18.49 -9.42 -5.70
CA VAL A 69 17.89 -8.10 -6.00
C VAL A 69 17.34 -7.43 -4.75
N LEU A 70 16.80 -8.21 -3.82
CA LEU A 70 16.32 -7.71 -2.53
C LEU A 70 17.49 -7.28 -1.64
N ASP A 71 18.56 -8.07 -1.57
CA ASP A 71 19.79 -7.71 -0.83
C ASP A 71 20.42 -6.45 -1.39
N PHE A 72 20.58 -6.37 -2.71
CA PHE A 72 21.12 -5.17 -3.33
C PHE A 72 20.25 -3.93 -3.03
N THR A 73 18.93 -4.07 -3.12
CA THR A 73 18.02 -2.95 -2.85
C THR A 73 18.12 -2.49 -1.39
N TYR A 74 18.15 -3.43 -0.44
CA TYR A 74 18.27 -3.14 0.99
C TYR A 74 19.64 -2.53 1.39
N GLU A 75 20.73 -3.07 0.85
CA GLU A 75 22.10 -2.71 1.23
C GLU A 75 22.66 -1.52 0.45
N ARG A 76 22.28 -1.37 -0.82
CA ARG A 76 22.92 -0.42 -1.75
C ARG A 76 22.03 0.74 -2.17
N ARG A 77 20.72 0.70 -1.89
CA ARG A 77 19.79 1.83 -2.14
C ARG A 77 19.25 2.43 -0.83
N ARG A 78 20.13 2.57 0.16
CA ARG A 78 19.80 3.11 1.48
C ARG A 78 19.31 4.57 1.38
N LEU A 79 18.14 4.84 1.93
CA LEU A 79 17.60 6.21 2.05
C LEU A 79 18.08 6.87 3.35
N ASN A 80 17.91 8.20 3.44
CA ASN A 80 18.30 8.99 4.61
C ASN A 80 17.25 10.06 4.95
N LEU A 81 17.17 10.44 6.22
CA LEU A 81 16.15 11.39 6.73
C LEU A 81 16.37 12.85 6.30
N GLN A 82 17.58 13.19 5.82
CA GLN A 82 17.96 14.54 5.42
C GLN A 82 17.45 14.87 4.01
N ASP A 83 17.59 13.93 3.08
CA ASP A 83 17.34 14.12 1.65
C ASP A 83 16.01 13.50 1.19
N HIS A 84 15.47 12.53 1.94
CA HIS A 84 14.28 11.79 1.53
C HIS A 84 13.09 12.09 2.44
N ALA A 85 11.92 12.25 1.81
CA ALA A 85 10.68 12.48 2.52
C ALA A 85 10.00 11.17 2.96
N ALA A 86 9.00 11.29 3.84
CA ALA A 86 8.22 10.18 4.38
C ALA A 86 7.59 9.33 3.30
N TRP A 87 7.10 9.96 2.23
CA TRP A 87 6.61 9.24 1.07
C TRP A 87 7.66 8.29 0.51
N GLN A 88 8.90 8.73 0.28
CA GLN A 88 9.96 7.87 -0.25
C GLN A 88 10.37 6.77 0.74
N ILE A 89 10.48 7.13 2.02
CA ILE A 89 10.99 6.26 3.07
C ILE A 89 9.98 5.16 3.43
N LEU A 90 8.71 5.49 3.66
CA LEU A 90 7.73 4.51 4.14
C LEU A 90 7.31 3.49 3.07
N HIS A 91 7.51 3.78 1.78
CA HIS A 91 7.40 2.73 0.76
C HIS A 91 8.41 1.60 1.00
N GLY A 92 9.61 1.89 1.52
CA GLY A 92 10.58 0.86 1.87
C GLY A 92 10.11 -0.06 3.00
N ALA A 93 9.24 0.44 3.88
CA ALA A 93 8.62 -0.38 4.93
C ALA A 93 7.64 -1.43 4.37
N LEU A 94 7.10 -1.27 3.15
CA LEU A 94 6.32 -2.33 2.51
C LEU A 94 7.17 -3.58 2.28
N ALA A 95 8.36 -3.41 1.70
CA ALA A 95 9.23 -4.53 1.36
C ALA A 95 9.97 -5.10 2.59
N TYR A 96 10.47 -4.22 3.46
CA TYR A 96 11.38 -4.61 4.54
C TYR A 96 10.79 -4.44 5.94
N LYS A 97 9.53 -4.01 6.06
CA LYS A 97 8.80 -3.88 7.33
C LYS A 97 9.59 -3.05 8.34
N ARG A 98 9.52 -3.44 9.62
CA ARG A 98 10.29 -2.83 10.72
C ARG A 98 11.81 -2.97 10.56
N GLN A 99 12.28 -3.87 9.69
CA GLN A 99 13.70 -4.02 9.36
C GLN A 99 14.18 -2.99 8.34
N PHE A 100 13.30 -2.18 7.74
CA PHE A 100 13.73 -1.13 6.82
C PHE A 100 14.55 -0.06 7.55
N LEU A 101 15.86 -0.07 7.30
CA LEU A 101 16.78 0.90 7.88
C LEU A 101 16.94 2.13 6.97
N VAL A 102 17.02 3.31 7.59
CA VAL A 102 17.41 4.57 6.96
C VAL A 102 18.54 5.22 7.74
N SER A 103 19.35 6.03 7.05
CA SER A 103 20.40 6.80 7.70
C SER A 103 19.84 8.05 8.37
N ASP A 104 20.18 8.24 9.64
CA ASP A 104 19.98 9.46 10.41
C ASP A 104 21.33 9.98 10.90
N ASN A 105 21.86 11.02 10.25
CA ASN A 105 23.13 11.64 10.60
C ASN A 105 24.29 10.63 10.70
N GLY A 106 24.29 9.62 9.82
CA GLY A 106 25.32 8.57 9.76
C GLY A 106 25.06 7.33 10.62
N ASN A 107 23.98 7.31 11.41
CA ASN A 107 23.53 6.12 12.14
C ASN A 107 22.35 5.46 11.42
N ASP A 108 22.29 4.14 11.44
CA ASP A 108 21.15 3.40 10.90
C ASP A 108 20.03 3.29 11.95
N VAL A 109 18.81 3.67 11.57
CA VAL A 109 17.61 3.55 12.39
C VAL A 109 16.50 2.87 11.59
N SER A 110 15.63 2.10 12.26
CA SER A 110 14.41 1.58 11.63
C SER A 110 13.48 2.74 11.30
N ALA A 111 13.03 2.82 10.05
CA ALA A 111 12.11 3.86 9.60
C ALA A 111 10.78 3.80 10.36
N VAL A 112 10.28 2.58 10.65
CA VAL A 112 9.05 2.36 11.40
C VAL A 112 9.23 2.79 12.85
N ASP A 113 10.30 2.36 13.53
CA ASP A 113 10.54 2.77 14.92
C ASP A 113 10.77 4.27 15.05
N HIS A 114 11.44 4.88 14.08
CA HIS A 114 11.69 6.31 14.06
C HIS A 114 10.38 7.08 14.07
N VAL A 115 9.43 6.74 13.19
CA VAL A 115 8.13 7.43 13.15
C VAL A 115 7.25 7.13 14.37
N LEU A 116 7.28 5.90 14.89
CA LEU A 116 6.54 5.55 16.12
C LEU A 116 7.06 6.32 17.34
N LYS A 117 8.37 6.57 17.43
CA LYS A 117 8.98 7.33 18.53
C LYS A 117 8.85 8.85 18.37
N GLY A 118 8.06 9.33 17.40
CA GLY A 118 7.88 10.77 17.14
C GLY A 118 9.10 11.42 16.50
N GLY A 119 9.93 10.62 15.82
CA GLY A 119 11.07 11.09 15.07
C GLY A 119 10.66 12.04 13.95
N LYS A 120 11.46 13.08 13.74
CA LYS A 120 11.20 14.06 12.68
C LYS A 120 11.50 13.45 11.32
N MET A 121 10.59 13.62 10.37
CA MET A 121 10.75 13.18 8.99
C MET A 121 9.91 14.10 8.10
N THR A 122 10.52 14.64 7.03
CA THR A 122 9.84 15.56 6.12
C THR A 122 8.63 14.88 5.49
N GLY A 123 7.42 15.42 5.65
CA GLY A 123 6.18 14.83 5.14
C GLY A 123 5.51 13.81 6.08
N TRP A 124 6.13 13.46 7.21
CA TRP A 124 5.47 12.68 8.27
C TRP A 124 4.70 13.64 9.19
N ASN A 125 3.55 14.10 8.72
CA ASN A 125 2.75 15.11 9.40
C ASN A 125 1.57 14.47 10.14
N MET A 126 1.84 14.00 11.36
CA MET A 126 0.84 13.44 12.28
C MET A 126 0.37 14.51 13.27
N THR A 127 -0.92 14.54 13.57
CA THR A 127 -1.51 15.44 14.56
C THR A 127 -2.52 14.71 15.43
N ARG A 128 -2.83 15.27 16.60
CA ARG A 128 -3.92 14.77 17.44
C ARG A 128 -5.25 14.87 16.69
N GLY A 129 -6.01 13.77 16.72
CA GLY A 129 -7.35 13.66 16.15
C GLY A 129 -8.47 14.08 17.09
N ASP A 130 -9.65 13.52 16.84
CA ASP A 130 -10.87 13.77 17.60
C ASP A 130 -10.83 13.09 18.97
N LEU A 131 -11.69 13.54 19.89
CA LEU A 131 -11.90 12.88 21.17
C LEU A 131 -12.69 11.59 20.93
N LEU A 132 -12.06 10.43 21.18
CA LEU A 132 -12.65 9.12 20.97
C LEU A 132 -13.35 8.58 22.23
N ASP A 133 -12.90 9.00 23.41
CA ASP A 133 -13.47 8.59 24.70
C ASP A 133 -13.38 9.73 25.72
N GLU A 134 -14.54 10.23 26.15
CA GLU A 134 -14.66 11.32 27.13
C GLU A 134 -14.17 10.93 28.53
N ALA A 135 -14.37 9.69 28.95
CA ALA A 135 -14.03 9.25 30.31
C ALA A 135 -12.51 9.12 30.49
N THR A 136 -11.83 8.60 29.46
CA THR A 136 -10.38 8.41 29.47
C THR A 136 -9.61 9.59 28.87
N GLN A 137 -10.31 10.58 28.30
CA GLN A 137 -9.73 11.69 27.54
C GLN A 137 -8.80 11.19 26.42
N ARG A 138 -9.18 10.08 25.78
CA ARG A 138 -8.40 9.44 24.72
C ARG A 138 -8.73 10.09 23.37
N TYR A 139 -7.69 10.49 22.66
CA TYR A 139 -7.79 11.16 21.37
C TYR A 139 -7.22 10.29 20.26
N GLY A 140 -7.85 10.35 19.09
CA GLY A 140 -7.38 9.70 17.89
C GLY A 140 -6.08 10.31 17.34
N VAL A 141 -5.60 9.74 16.25
CA VAL A 141 -4.41 10.22 15.51
C VAL A 141 -4.77 10.44 14.05
N LYS A 142 -4.44 11.62 13.51
CA LYS A 142 -4.67 11.95 12.09
C LYS A 142 -3.34 12.17 11.37
N ALA A 143 -3.23 11.63 10.17
CA ALA A 143 -2.19 12.01 9.21
C ALA A 143 -2.74 13.08 8.27
N LEU A 144 -2.02 14.19 8.10
CA LEU A 144 -2.46 15.26 7.21
C LEU A 144 -2.32 14.82 5.74
N LEU A 145 -3.37 15.08 4.96
CA LEU A 145 -3.40 14.78 3.54
C LEU A 145 -2.66 15.86 2.73
N GLU A 146 -1.70 15.44 1.92
CA GLU A 146 -0.86 16.28 1.06
C GLU A 146 -0.90 15.77 -0.39
N SER A 147 -2.12 15.69 -0.93
CA SER A 147 -2.40 15.14 -2.26
C SER A 147 -1.57 15.79 -3.36
N GLY A 148 -1.06 14.95 -4.27
CA GLY A 148 -0.22 15.40 -5.39
C GLY A 148 1.22 15.73 -5.01
N THR A 149 1.60 15.65 -3.73
CA THR A 149 3.00 15.72 -3.32
C THR A 149 3.63 14.32 -3.31
N LYS A 150 4.95 14.26 -3.53
CA LYS A 150 5.78 13.06 -3.26
C LYS A 150 6.54 13.22 -1.95
N THR A 151 5.92 13.92 -1.00
CA THR A 151 6.54 14.30 0.27
C THR A 151 5.76 13.69 1.43
N GLY A 152 4.48 14.06 1.56
CA GLY A 152 3.59 13.59 2.61
C GLY A 152 2.58 12.54 2.13
N GLN A 153 1.54 12.32 2.94
CA GLN A 153 0.49 11.34 2.65
C GLN A 153 -0.32 11.80 1.44
N GLY A 154 -0.19 11.10 0.32
CA GLY A 154 -0.85 11.46 -0.92
C GLY A 154 -2.32 11.00 -1.01
N HIS A 155 -2.67 9.97 -0.24
CA HIS A 155 -4.00 9.36 -0.25
C HIS A 155 -4.52 9.15 1.18
N THR A 156 -5.84 9.17 1.35
CA THR A 156 -6.48 8.89 2.64
C THR A 156 -5.99 7.55 3.21
N ASP A 157 -5.59 7.54 4.47
CA ASP A 157 -5.13 6.37 5.24
C ASP A 157 -3.87 5.65 4.72
N GLN A 158 -3.13 6.25 3.78
CA GLN A 158 -1.96 5.64 3.15
C GLN A 158 -0.92 5.13 4.15
N TRP A 159 -0.62 5.92 5.18
CA TRP A 159 0.41 5.58 6.17
C TRP A 159 0.06 4.34 6.97
N LEU A 160 -1.14 4.27 7.56
CA LEU A 160 -1.55 3.06 8.26
C LEU A 160 -1.75 1.89 7.31
N GLY A 161 -2.19 2.15 6.07
CA GLY A 161 -2.23 1.14 5.01
C GLY A 161 -0.87 0.47 4.81
N TYR A 162 0.21 1.24 4.68
CA TYR A 162 1.57 0.68 4.54
C TYR A 162 2.08 0.01 5.81
N LEU A 163 1.86 0.64 6.96
CA LEU A 163 2.33 0.13 8.25
C LEU A 163 1.56 -1.11 8.72
N SER A 164 0.37 -1.37 8.19
CA SER A 164 -0.46 -2.52 8.56
C SER A 164 0.25 -3.86 8.33
N ASP A 165 1.09 -3.97 7.29
CA ASP A 165 1.85 -5.19 7.02
C ASP A 165 3.07 -5.38 7.95
N CYS A 166 3.37 -4.39 8.80
CA CYS A 166 4.35 -4.50 9.88
C CYS A 166 3.78 -5.19 11.13
N GLN A 167 2.47 -5.46 11.20
CA GLN A 167 1.81 -6.15 12.32
C GLN A 167 2.04 -5.47 13.68
N LEU A 168 1.98 -4.14 13.71
CA LEU A 168 2.06 -3.35 14.94
C LEU A 168 0.93 -3.77 15.92
N PRO A 169 1.21 -4.08 17.19
CA PRO A 169 0.18 -4.29 18.20
C PRO A 169 -0.72 -3.05 18.36
N LEU A 170 -2.01 -3.26 18.64
CA LEU A 170 -2.96 -2.16 18.83
C LEU A 170 -2.60 -1.25 20.00
N ASP A 171 -1.94 -1.78 21.03
CA ASP A 171 -1.44 -1.05 22.20
C ASP A 171 -0.01 -0.50 22.02
N GLU A 172 0.63 -0.71 20.86
CA GLU A 172 1.95 -0.15 20.58
C GLU A 172 1.87 1.38 20.60
N VAL A 173 2.79 1.99 21.35
CA VAL A 173 2.83 3.44 21.58
C VAL A 173 3.35 4.15 20.33
N MET A 174 2.68 5.25 20.00
CA MET A 174 3.09 6.20 18.98
C MET A 174 3.16 7.61 19.59
N ILE A 175 4.28 8.31 19.39
CA ILE A 175 4.46 9.68 19.86
C ILE A 175 4.02 10.65 18.76
N VAL A 176 2.94 11.39 19.01
CA VAL A 176 2.40 12.42 18.11
C VAL A 176 2.35 13.74 18.86
N GLU A 177 2.93 14.79 18.29
CA GLU A 177 3.01 16.13 18.91
C GLU A 177 3.59 16.10 20.35
N GLY A 178 4.52 15.17 20.61
CA GLY A 178 5.14 14.98 21.92
C GLY A 178 4.25 14.30 22.97
N LYS A 179 3.12 13.75 22.57
CA LYS A 179 2.19 13.01 23.43
C LYS A 179 2.10 11.55 23.02
N GLU A 180 1.88 10.69 24.00
CA GLU A 180 1.63 9.27 23.77
C GLU A 180 0.21 9.05 23.23
N HIS A 181 0.14 8.30 22.15
CA HIS A 181 -1.04 7.70 21.57
C HIS A 181 -0.75 6.22 21.32
N THR A 182 -1.73 5.48 20.84
CA THR A 182 -1.58 4.07 20.46
C THR A 182 -1.96 3.84 18.99
N VAL A 183 -1.52 2.72 18.42
CA VAL A 183 -1.99 2.28 17.10
C VAL A 183 -3.52 2.13 17.06
N ARG A 184 -4.13 1.72 18.18
CA ARG A 184 -5.59 1.69 18.34
C ARG A 184 -6.23 3.07 18.15
N ASP A 185 -5.65 4.12 18.70
CA ASP A 185 -6.16 5.49 18.52
C ASP A 185 -6.11 5.92 17.06
N TYR A 186 -5.14 5.43 16.29
CA TYR A 186 -5.07 5.69 14.86
C TYR A 186 -6.13 4.88 14.09
N VAL A 187 -6.28 3.59 14.38
CA VAL A 187 -7.31 2.74 13.75
C VAL A 187 -8.71 3.29 14.00
N GLU A 188 -9.04 3.65 15.23
CA GLU A 188 -10.35 4.16 15.60
C GLU A 188 -10.61 5.57 15.02
N GLN A 189 -9.57 6.37 14.81
CA GLN A 189 -9.71 7.64 14.09
C GLN A 189 -10.07 7.42 12.62
N ILE A 190 -9.50 6.41 11.96
CA ILE A 190 -9.87 6.04 10.58
C ILE A 190 -11.32 5.58 10.54
N GLU A 191 -11.75 4.76 11.50
CA GLU A 191 -13.15 4.31 11.63
C GLU A 191 -14.10 5.52 11.79
N HIS A 192 -13.73 6.49 12.62
CA HIS A 192 -14.49 7.74 12.83
C HIS A 192 -14.57 8.58 11.54
N ASP A 193 -13.45 8.77 10.85
CA ASP A 193 -13.33 9.68 9.70
C ASP A 193 -13.66 9.01 8.36
N VAL A 194 -14.02 7.72 8.32
CA VAL A 194 -14.20 6.96 7.08
C VAL A 194 -15.12 7.66 6.06
N HIS A 195 -16.18 8.32 6.53
CA HIS A 195 -17.14 9.04 5.71
C HIS A 195 -16.60 10.35 5.08
N LEU A 196 -15.47 10.86 5.58
CA LEU A 196 -14.83 12.09 5.13
C LEU A 196 -13.86 11.88 3.97
N ASN A 197 -13.63 10.64 3.52
CA ASN A 197 -12.70 10.35 2.44
C ASN A 197 -13.13 11.06 1.13
N PRO A 198 -12.42 12.13 0.70
CA PRO A 198 -12.89 13.00 -0.36
C PRO A 198 -12.80 12.35 -1.75
N TYR A 199 -11.99 11.30 -1.88
CA TYR A 199 -11.76 10.61 -3.15
C TYR A 199 -12.64 9.37 -3.31
N ARG A 200 -13.34 8.96 -2.24
CA ARG A 200 -14.00 7.65 -2.15
C ARG A 200 -13.06 6.51 -2.56
N GLU A 201 -11.77 6.66 -2.24
CA GLU A 201 -10.72 5.67 -2.48
C GLU A 201 -10.32 5.06 -1.15
N TYR A 202 -10.76 3.83 -0.92
CA TYR A 202 -10.63 3.10 0.32
C TYR A 202 -9.58 1.98 0.24
N SER A 203 -8.74 1.94 -0.79
CA SER A 203 -7.66 0.94 -0.94
C SER A 203 -6.82 0.81 0.33
N TRP A 204 -6.28 1.92 0.85
CA TRP A 204 -5.46 1.92 2.06
C TRP A 204 -6.28 1.77 3.34
N THR A 205 -7.51 2.28 3.36
CA THR A 205 -8.46 2.04 4.45
C THR A 205 -8.75 0.53 4.59
N LEU A 206 -8.95 -0.17 3.47
CA LEU A 206 -9.14 -1.63 3.43
C LEU A 206 -7.89 -2.35 3.95
N MET A 207 -6.69 -1.96 3.50
CA MET A 207 -5.44 -2.53 4.01
C MET A 207 -5.33 -2.35 5.54
N ALA A 208 -5.52 -1.13 6.02
CA ALA A 208 -5.40 -0.77 7.43
C ALA A 208 -6.45 -1.50 8.29
N LEU A 209 -7.75 -1.30 8.02
CA LEU A 209 -8.81 -1.83 8.88
C LEU A 209 -8.88 -3.37 8.83
N THR A 210 -8.62 -4.00 7.68
CA THR A 210 -8.62 -5.48 7.58
C THR A 210 -7.48 -6.10 8.41
N ALA A 211 -6.38 -5.39 8.62
CA ALA A 211 -5.29 -5.88 9.48
C ALA A 211 -5.70 -5.93 10.96
N TYR A 212 -6.64 -5.09 11.39
CA TYR A 212 -6.99 -4.89 12.80
C TYR A 212 -8.42 -5.29 13.18
N ARG A 213 -9.29 -5.56 12.20
CA ARG A 213 -10.71 -5.90 12.39
C ARG A 213 -11.11 -7.12 11.57
N PRO A 214 -12.01 -7.99 12.09
CA PRO A 214 -12.63 -9.01 11.27
C PRO A 214 -13.53 -8.38 10.21
N THR A 215 -13.72 -9.04 9.07
CA THR A 215 -14.53 -8.48 7.96
C THR A 215 -16.02 -8.36 8.27
N SER A 216 -16.50 -9.02 9.33
CA SER A 216 -17.86 -8.91 9.86
C SER A 216 -18.03 -7.78 10.88
N TYR A 217 -16.95 -7.07 11.23
CA TYR A 217 -17.00 -5.96 12.16
C TYR A 217 -17.82 -4.80 11.58
N GLU A 218 -18.74 -4.29 12.39
CA GLU A 218 -19.52 -3.09 12.08
C GLU A 218 -19.18 -1.98 13.07
N TRP A 219 -19.13 -0.75 12.58
CA TRP A 219 -18.89 0.42 13.41
C TRP A 219 -19.77 1.60 12.99
N LYS A 220 -19.83 2.61 13.88
CA LYS A 220 -20.44 3.91 13.61
C LYS A 220 -19.33 4.91 13.32
N ALA A 221 -19.44 5.62 12.19
CA ALA A 221 -18.56 6.73 11.87
C ALA A 221 -18.96 7.99 12.67
N GLY A 222 -18.16 9.05 12.61
CA GLY A 222 -18.40 10.31 13.32
C GLY A 222 -19.71 11.03 12.93
N ASP A 223 -20.24 10.77 11.74
CA ASP A 223 -21.56 11.26 11.29
C ASP A 223 -22.73 10.37 11.73
N GLY A 224 -22.48 9.30 12.49
CA GLY A 224 -23.46 8.32 12.94
C GLY A 224 -23.84 7.27 11.90
N SER A 225 -23.29 7.33 10.68
CA SER A 225 -23.54 6.33 9.64
C SER A 225 -22.88 5.00 9.99
N THR A 226 -23.48 3.89 9.54
CA THR A 226 -22.97 2.52 9.81
C THR A 226 -22.09 2.06 8.66
N TRP A 227 -20.97 1.46 9.02
CA TRP A 227 -19.97 0.95 8.09
C TRP A 227 -19.51 -0.44 8.51
N ASN A 228 -19.04 -1.19 7.51
CA ASN A 228 -18.35 -2.46 7.66
C ASN A 228 -17.37 -2.61 6.49
N ILE A 229 -16.45 -3.58 6.56
CA ILE A 229 -15.48 -3.82 5.48
C ILE A 229 -16.17 -4.14 4.15
N GLY A 230 -17.29 -4.88 4.18
CA GLY A 230 -18.06 -5.22 2.98
C GLY A 230 -18.54 -3.99 2.20
N LYS A 231 -18.96 -2.93 2.88
CA LYS A 231 -19.35 -1.65 2.27
C LYS A 231 -18.16 -0.93 1.62
N LEU A 232 -16.98 -1.00 2.23
CA LEU A 232 -15.75 -0.46 1.62
C LEU A 232 -15.38 -1.22 0.34
N VAL A 233 -15.50 -2.55 0.37
CA VAL A 233 -15.31 -3.42 -0.81
C VAL A 233 -16.32 -3.08 -1.90
N GLU A 234 -17.60 -2.89 -1.56
CA GLU A 234 -18.65 -2.49 -2.50
C GLU A 234 -18.29 -1.19 -3.23
N ILE A 235 -17.90 -0.15 -2.49
CA ILE A 235 -17.51 1.13 -3.08
C ILE A 235 -16.28 0.99 -3.97
N GLU A 236 -15.26 0.23 -3.55
CA GLU A 236 -14.07 0.00 -4.36
C GLU A 236 -14.38 -0.71 -5.70
N LEU A 237 -15.37 -1.59 -5.72
CA LEU A 237 -15.82 -2.28 -6.94
C LEU A 237 -16.53 -1.36 -7.94
N GLU A 238 -17.05 -0.21 -7.52
CA GLU A 238 -17.67 0.80 -8.40
C GLU A 238 -16.63 1.54 -9.27
N HIS A 239 -15.34 1.51 -8.88
CA HIS A 239 -14.30 2.28 -9.56
C HIS A 239 -13.80 1.61 -10.84
N ASN A 240 -13.49 2.44 -11.82
CA ASN A 240 -12.86 1.99 -13.05
C ASN A 240 -11.33 1.88 -12.85
N LEU A 241 -10.82 0.65 -12.88
CA LEU A 241 -9.38 0.37 -12.76
C LEU A 241 -8.55 1.02 -13.87
N ASP A 242 -9.08 1.14 -15.09
CA ASP A 242 -8.36 1.70 -16.23
C ASP A 242 -8.14 3.22 -16.09
N GLN A 243 -8.98 3.89 -15.30
CA GLN A 243 -8.87 5.32 -14.98
C GLN A 243 -8.17 5.57 -13.64
N SER A 244 -7.83 4.50 -12.92
CA SER A 244 -7.19 4.59 -11.61
C SER A 244 -5.68 4.79 -11.74
N PRO A 245 -5.05 5.55 -10.82
CA PRO A 245 -3.59 5.61 -10.71
C PRO A 245 -2.95 4.22 -10.62
N CYS A 246 -1.73 4.09 -11.13
CA CYS A 246 -0.98 2.82 -11.14
C CYS A 246 -1.78 1.62 -11.69
N GLY A 247 -2.67 1.87 -12.67
CA GLY A 247 -3.51 0.84 -13.30
C GLY A 247 -4.52 0.20 -12.36
N GLY A 248 -4.88 0.85 -11.25
CA GLY A 248 -5.82 0.33 -10.25
C GLY A 248 -5.28 -0.80 -9.39
N THR A 249 -3.97 -1.06 -9.43
CA THR A 249 -3.34 -2.15 -8.69
C THR A 249 -3.42 -2.00 -7.17
N HIS A 250 -3.32 -0.77 -6.63
CA HIS A 250 -3.52 -0.54 -5.19
C HIS A 250 -4.93 -0.91 -4.73
N ARG A 251 -5.96 -0.60 -5.54
CA ARG A 251 -7.35 -1.02 -5.29
C ARG A 251 -7.46 -2.53 -5.25
N LEU A 252 -6.88 -3.20 -6.24
CA LEU A 252 -6.84 -4.66 -6.31
C LEU A 252 -6.12 -5.28 -5.11
N VAL A 253 -5.03 -4.69 -4.63
CA VAL A 253 -4.33 -5.14 -3.42
C VAL A 253 -5.23 -5.02 -2.19
N GLY A 254 -5.86 -3.85 -1.96
CA GLY A 254 -6.79 -3.65 -0.84
C GLY A 254 -7.98 -4.61 -0.89
N LEU A 255 -8.60 -4.77 -2.06
CA LEU A 255 -9.68 -5.73 -2.31
C LEU A 255 -9.25 -7.17 -2.01
N THR A 256 -8.04 -7.56 -2.44
CA THR A 256 -7.55 -8.92 -2.23
C THR A 256 -7.25 -9.19 -0.76
N ILE A 257 -6.66 -8.24 -0.05
CA ILE A 257 -6.41 -8.37 1.40
C ILE A 257 -7.74 -8.57 2.15
N ALA A 258 -8.75 -7.74 1.87
CA ALA A 258 -10.09 -7.87 2.45
C ALA A 258 -10.73 -9.23 2.13
N ARG A 259 -10.72 -9.64 0.85
CA ARG A 259 -11.30 -10.91 0.40
C ARG A 259 -10.58 -12.12 1.01
N ASN A 260 -9.25 -12.10 1.09
CA ASN A 260 -8.48 -13.20 1.68
C ASN A 260 -8.80 -13.34 3.16
N ARG A 261 -8.82 -12.23 3.91
CA ARG A 261 -9.20 -12.25 5.32
C ARG A 261 -10.62 -12.75 5.54
N HIS A 262 -11.56 -12.38 4.65
CA HIS A 262 -12.93 -12.87 4.70
C HIS A 262 -12.99 -14.40 4.58
N VAL A 263 -12.30 -14.97 3.59
CA VAL A 263 -12.27 -16.43 3.36
C VAL A 263 -11.53 -17.17 4.47
N GLU A 264 -10.40 -16.63 4.95
CA GLU A 264 -9.65 -17.19 6.08
C GLU A 264 -10.50 -17.26 7.35
N ALA A 265 -11.41 -16.31 7.56
CA ALA A 265 -12.36 -16.31 8.66
C ALA A 265 -13.59 -17.24 8.44
N GLY A 266 -13.59 -18.05 7.37
CA GLY A 266 -14.71 -18.94 7.02
C GLY A 266 -15.87 -18.26 6.31
N GLY A 267 -15.68 -17.01 5.86
CA GLY A 267 -16.65 -16.27 5.07
C GLY A 267 -16.88 -16.90 3.69
N LYS A 268 -18.10 -16.77 3.18
CA LYS A 268 -18.50 -17.33 1.88
C LYS A 268 -18.34 -16.29 0.77
N LEU A 269 -17.87 -16.75 -0.39
CA LEU A 269 -17.81 -15.94 -1.61
C LEU A 269 -19.20 -15.80 -2.23
N GLU A 270 -20.05 -14.98 -1.60
CA GLU A 270 -21.40 -14.64 -2.03
C GLU A 270 -21.55 -13.10 -2.04
N GLY A 271 -22.52 -12.58 -2.81
CA GLY A 271 -22.78 -11.13 -2.89
C GLY A 271 -21.54 -10.31 -3.28
N VAL A 272 -21.23 -9.28 -2.48
CA VAL A 272 -20.08 -8.39 -2.71
C VAL A 272 -18.74 -9.14 -2.71
N TRP A 273 -18.61 -10.19 -1.91
CA TRP A 273 -17.38 -10.99 -1.82
C TRP A 273 -17.15 -11.84 -3.08
N LYS A 274 -18.24 -12.33 -3.68
CA LYS A 274 -18.16 -13.00 -4.99
C LYS A 274 -17.76 -12.02 -6.09
N ALA A 275 -18.34 -10.82 -6.11
CA ALA A 275 -17.99 -9.79 -7.09
C ALA A 275 -16.52 -9.34 -6.95
N CYS A 276 -16.03 -9.24 -5.70
CA CYS A 276 -14.62 -8.98 -5.41
C CYS A 276 -13.71 -10.08 -5.94
N ASP A 277 -14.02 -11.34 -5.63
CA ASP A 277 -13.29 -12.51 -6.13
C ASP A 277 -13.24 -12.57 -7.67
N ASP A 278 -14.38 -12.31 -8.32
CA ASP A 278 -14.47 -12.27 -9.78
C ASP A 278 -13.60 -11.16 -10.37
N LYS A 279 -13.60 -9.97 -9.77
CA LYS A 279 -12.76 -8.85 -10.22
C LYS A 279 -11.26 -9.17 -10.07
N ILE A 280 -10.87 -9.83 -8.99
CA ILE A 280 -9.48 -10.25 -8.76
C ILE A 280 -9.07 -11.28 -9.83
N ASN A 281 -9.88 -12.31 -10.05
CA ASN A 281 -9.61 -13.35 -11.04
C ASN A 281 -9.58 -12.81 -12.48
N GLU A 282 -10.48 -11.88 -12.82
CA GLU A 282 -10.47 -11.16 -14.11
C GLU A 282 -9.14 -10.39 -14.30
N SER A 283 -8.68 -9.70 -13.25
CA SER A 283 -7.43 -8.95 -13.26
C SER A 283 -6.19 -9.85 -13.38
N ILE A 284 -6.17 -11.02 -12.73
CA ILE A 284 -5.11 -12.03 -12.92
C ILE A 284 -5.10 -12.53 -14.37
N ALA A 285 -6.27 -12.83 -14.93
CA ALA A 285 -6.39 -13.27 -16.32
C ALA A 285 -5.90 -12.20 -17.30
N LYS A 286 -6.22 -10.92 -17.07
CA LYS A 286 -5.68 -9.80 -17.84
C LYS A 286 -4.16 -9.68 -17.74
N ALA A 287 -3.59 -9.83 -16.54
CA ALA A 287 -2.14 -9.79 -16.36
C ALA A 287 -1.44 -10.88 -17.20
N LYS A 288 -1.99 -12.10 -17.19
CA LYS A 288 -1.50 -13.22 -18.00
C LYS A 288 -1.68 -12.98 -19.50
N GLN A 289 -2.85 -12.48 -19.91
CA GLN A 289 -3.16 -12.17 -21.31
C GLN A 289 -2.25 -11.06 -21.87
N PHE A 290 -1.90 -10.08 -21.05
CA PHE A 290 -1.12 -8.92 -21.46
C PHE A 290 0.37 -9.04 -21.17
N GLN A 291 0.83 -10.20 -20.67
CA GLN A 291 2.26 -10.51 -20.57
C GLN A 291 2.89 -10.49 -21.97
N ASN A 292 4.01 -9.80 -22.11
CA ASN A 292 4.75 -9.74 -23.36
C ASN A 292 5.40 -11.11 -23.67
N PRO A 293 5.72 -11.40 -24.95
CA PRO A 293 6.36 -12.67 -25.34
C PRO A 293 7.68 -12.99 -24.63
N ASP A 294 8.40 -11.97 -24.16
CA ASP A 294 9.66 -12.12 -23.40
C ASP A 294 9.44 -12.39 -21.89
N GLY A 295 8.19 -12.48 -21.44
CA GLY A 295 7.83 -12.69 -20.05
C GLY A 295 7.61 -11.41 -19.24
N SER A 296 7.92 -10.22 -19.77
CA SER A 296 7.66 -8.97 -19.05
C SER A 296 6.17 -8.71 -18.86
N LEU A 297 5.82 -8.21 -17.68
CA LEU A 297 4.49 -7.65 -17.42
C LEU A 297 4.33 -6.33 -18.20
N SER A 298 3.10 -6.02 -18.61
CA SER A 298 2.83 -4.89 -19.49
C SER A 298 3.18 -3.54 -18.87
N SER A 299 3.79 -2.65 -19.67
CA SER A 299 3.99 -1.25 -19.32
C SER A 299 2.70 -0.42 -19.19
N ASN A 300 1.56 -1.00 -19.59
CA ASN A 300 0.21 -0.45 -19.41
C ASN A 300 -0.59 -1.21 -18.33
N TYR A 301 0.09 -1.85 -17.37
CA TYR A 301 -0.54 -2.60 -16.27
C TYR A 301 -1.49 -3.69 -16.79
N LEU A 302 -2.79 -3.57 -16.51
CA LEU A 302 -3.83 -4.54 -16.85
C LEU A 302 -4.74 -4.05 -18.00
N GLN A 303 -4.34 -3.00 -18.74
CA GLN A 303 -5.20 -2.38 -19.76
C GLN A 303 -5.02 -3.02 -21.15
N ARG A 304 -3.76 -3.30 -21.52
CA ARG A 304 -3.37 -3.84 -22.83
C ARG A 304 -1.92 -4.31 -22.79
N ILE A 305 -1.49 -5.07 -23.81
CA ILE A 305 -0.08 -5.39 -24.05
C ILE A 305 0.74 -4.10 -24.23
N GLY A 306 1.97 -4.07 -23.71
CA GLY A 306 2.90 -2.97 -23.93
C GLY A 306 4.26 -3.23 -23.30
N ASN A 307 5.30 -2.68 -23.93
CA ASN A 307 6.66 -2.66 -23.40
C ASN A 307 7.15 -1.21 -23.32
N SER A 308 8.13 -0.92 -22.45
CA SER A 308 8.77 0.39 -22.37
C SER A 308 10.28 0.25 -22.24
N ALA A 309 11.02 1.05 -23.00
CA ALA A 309 12.46 1.18 -22.84
C ALA A 309 12.84 2.07 -21.65
N ASP A 310 11.88 2.83 -21.11
CA ASP A 310 12.06 3.57 -19.86
C ASP A 310 12.01 2.60 -18.69
N LEU A 311 13.16 2.39 -18.05
CA LEU A 311 13.31 1.48 -16.91
C LEU A 311 12.45 1.88 -15.71
N ALA A 312 12.21 3.18 -15.48
CA ALA A 312 11.36 3.63 -14.38
C ALA A 312 9.90 3.29 -14.66
N GLN A 313 9.43 3.49 -15.89
CA GLN A 313 8.08 3.08 -16.29
C GLN A 313 7.92 1.55 -16.25
N ALA A 314 8.90 0.80 -16.77
CA ALA A 314 8.90 -0.66 -16.77
C ALA A 314 8.90 -1.22 -15.35
N MET A 315 9.75 -0.68 -14.46
CA MET A 315 9.79 -1.04 -13.05
C MET A 315 8.48 -0.73 -12.35
N GLY A 316 7.95 0.50 -12.53
CA GLY A 316 6.72 0.93 -11.88
C GLY A 316 5.55 0.03 -12.24
N SER A 317 5.30 -0.16 -13.53
CA SER A 317 4.19 -0.99 -14.00
C SER A 317 4.34 -2.47 -13.61
N ALA A 318 5.48 -3.09 -13.92
CA ALA A 318 5.70 -4.50 -13.61
C ALA A 318 5.73 -4.77 -12.11
N GLY A 319 6.28 -3.85 -11.31
CA GLY A 319 6.33 -3.96 -9.86
C GLY A 319 4.95 -3.98 -9.22
N HIS A 320 4.09 -3.02 -9.57
CA HIS A 320 2.71 -2.96 -9.08
C HIS A 320 1.88 -4.19 -9.49
N VAL A 321 2.00 -4.64 -10.73
CA VAL A 321 1.30 -5.86 -11.18
C VAL A 321 1.85 -7.09 -10.46
N MET A 322 3.16 -7.22 -10.30
CA MET A 322 3.77 -8.33 -9.57
C MET A 322 3.36 -8.35 -8.10
N GLU A 323 3.27 -7.20 -7.44
CA GLU A 323 2.73 -7.09 -6.08
C GLU A 323 1.29 -7.59 -6.02
N PHE A 324 0.41 -7.12 -6.90
CA PHE A 324 -0.96 -7.60 -6.97
C PHE A 324 -1.04 -9.12 -7.17
N LEU A 325 -0.28 -9.68 -8.13
CA LEU A 325 -0.25 -11.12 -8.37
C LEU A 325 0.26 -11.89 -7.14
N ALA A 326 1.33 -11.40 -6.50
CA ALA A 326 1.89 -12.02 -5.31
C ALA A 326 0.94 -11.96 -4.11
N VAL A 327 0.12 -10.92 -3.98
CA VAL A 327 -0.93 -10.84 -2.94
C VAL A 327 -2.09 -11.79 -3.25
N SER A 328 -2.53 -11.85 -4.50
CA SER A 328 -3.77 -12.52 -4.91
C SER A 328 -3.66 -14.02 -5.18
N MET A 329 -2.54 -14.49 -5.71
CA MET A 329 -2.37 -15.87 -6.14
C MET A 329 -1.90 -16.77 -4.98
N ASP A 330 -2.30 -18.04 -5.03
CA ASP A 330 -1.76 -19.10 -4.16
C ASP A 330 -0.38 -19.59 -4.63
N LYS A 331 0.22 -20.51 -3.86
CA LYS A 331 1.56 -21.04 -4.14
C LYS A 331 1.64 -21.78 -5.49
N ASP A 332 0.61 -22.49 -5.89
CA ASP A 332 0.63 -23.32 -7.11
C ASP A 332 0.48 -22.42 -8.34
N GLN A 333 -0.44 -21.46 -8.27
CA GLN A 333 -0.60 -20.41 -9.26
C GLN A 333 0.68 -19.59 -9.45
N LEU A 334 1.35 -19.20 -8.36
CA LEU A 334 2.64 -18.47 -8.41
C LEU A 334 3.79 -19.29 -9.01
N GLN A 335 3.66 -20.61 -9.05
CA GLN A 335 4.63 -21.49 -9.70
C GLN A 335 4.33 -21.74 -11.17
N GLU A 336 3.23 -21.24 -11.72
CA GLU A 336 2.96 -21.35 -13.15
C GLU A 336 4.10 -20.73 -13.98
N PRO A 337 4.48 -21.35 -15.13
CA PRO A 337 5.61 -20.88 -15.93
C PRO A 337 5.56 -19.40 -16.33
N TRP A 338 4.37 -18.86 -16.59
CA TRP A 338 4.20 -17.45 -16.96
C TRP A 338 4.52 -16.50 -15.79
N VAL A 339 4.18 -16.87 -14.55
CA VAL A 339 4.53 -16.07 -13.37
C VAL A 339 6.02 -16.13 -13.11
N LYS A 340 6.63 -17.32 -13.20
CA LYS A 340 8.09 -17.48 -13.07
C LYS A 340 8.85 -16.61 -14.07
N ARG A 341 8.38 -16.51 -15.33
CA ARG A 341 8.93 -15.57 -16.33
C ARG A 341 8.77 -14.10 -15.91
N ALA A 342 7.61 -13.71 -15.40
CA ALA A 342 7.38 -12.35 -14.90
C ALA A 342 8.35 -12.00 -13.76
N VAL A 343 8.51 -12.89 -12.78
CA VAL A 343 9.43 -12.72 -11.64
C VAL A 343 10.87 -12.56 -12.11
N LEU A 344 11.33 -13.43 -13.02
CA LEU A 344 12.67 -13.34 -13.59
C LEU A 344 12.90 -12.03 -14.34
N LYS A 345 11.88 -11.54 -15.05
CA LYS A 345 11.94 -10.28 -15.77
C LYS A 345 11.93 -9.06 -14.85
N VAL A 346 11.18 -9.10 -13.75
CA VAL A 346 11.27 -8.08 -12.68
C VAL A 346 12.69 -8.07 -12.09
N CYS A 347 13.27 -9.24 -11.78
CA CYS A 347 14.65 -9.34 -11.30
C CYS A 347 15.67 -8.78 -12.32
N GLU A 348 15.46 -9.03 -13.61
CA GLU A 348 16.26 -8.44 -14.69
C GLU A 348 16.15 -6.91 -14.70
N THR A 349 14.95 -6.35 -14.58
CA THR A 349 14.72 -4.90 -14.47
C THR A 349 15.45 -4.30 -13.26
N PHE A 350 15.44 -4.96 -12.10
CA PHE A 350 16.24 -4.56 -10.93
C PHE A 350 17.74 -4.50 -11.25
N ARG A 351 18.28 -5.49 -11.96
CA ARG A 351 19.69 -5.48 -12.37
C ARG A 351 19.99 -4.35 -13.34
N ASN A 352 19.10 -4.10 -14.29
CA ASN A 352 19.24 -3.04 -15.30
C ASN A 352 19.14 -1.64 -14.70
N THR A 353 18.45 -1.47 -13.57
CA THR A 353 18.36 -0.18 -12.88
C THR A 353 19.54 0.12 -11.96
N LYS A 354 20.46 -0.83 -11.70
CA LYS A 354 21.64 -0.59 -10.83
C LYS A 354 22.44 0.69 -11.11
N PRO A 355 22.67 1.11 -12.37
CA PRO A 355 23.45 2.31 -12.66
C PRO A 355 22.64 3.62 -12.58
N VAL A 356 21.33 3.56 -12.28
CA VAL A 356 20.44 4.73 -12.27
C VAL A 356 19.62 4.82 -10.98
N ASP A 357 19.27 6.05 -10.64
CA ASP A 357 18.28 6.32 -9.61
C ASP A 357 16.90 5.90 -10.09
N VAL A 358 16.13 5.30 -9.19
CA VAL A 358 14.77 4.82 -9.46
C VAL A 358 13.86 5.50 -8.47
N GLU A 359 12.69 5.91 -8.96
CA GLU A 359 11.60 6.44 -8.16
C GLU A 359 11.24 5.46 -7.03
N CYS A 360 11.20 5.94 -5.78
CA CYS A 360 11.14 5.06 -4.60
C CYS A 360 9.86 4.23 -4.54
N GLY A 361 8.71 4.77 -4.95
CA GLY A 361 7.46 4.03 -4.97
C GLY A 361 7.51 2.88 -5.97
N ALA A 362 7.96 3.14 -7.19
CA ALA A 362 8.16 2.10 -8.20
C ALA A 362 9.14 1.01 -7.71
N LEU A 363 10.27 1.42 -7.12
CA LEU A 363 11.30 0.51 -6.60
C LEU A 363 10.75 -0.41 -5.50
N PHE A 364 10.11 0.17 -4.48
CA PHE A 364 9.72 -0.61 -3.30
C PHE A 364 8.42 -1.40 -3.49
N HIS A 365 7.49 -0.98 -4.35
CA HIS A 365 6.37 -1.85 -4.76
C HIS A 365 6.88 -3.08 -5.51
N ALA A 366 7.86 -2.92 -6.42
CA ALA A 366 8.47 -4.05 -7.10
C ALA A 366 9.21 -4.98 -6.12
N ALA A 367 9.93 -4.41 -5.15
CA ALA A 367 10.62 -5.19 -4.12
C ALA A 367 9.62 -5.93 -3.23
N HIS A 368 8.53 -5.27 -2.81
CA HIS A 368 7.49 -5.88 -1.99
C HIS A 368 6.80 -7.04 -2.71
N GLY A 369 6.47 -6.90 -4.01
CA GLY A 369 5.95 -8.01 -4.80
C GLY A 369 6.88 -9.23 -4.85
N LEU A 370 8.20 -9.00 -4.95
CA LEU A 370 9.19 -10.09 -4.89
C LEU A 370 9.32 -10.70 -3.48
N VAL A 371 9.23 -9.90 -2.42
CA VAL A 371 9.22 -10.39 -1.02
C VAL A 371 8.02 -11.31 -0.80
N LEU A 372 6.82 -10.88 -1.22
CA LEU A 372 5.60 -11.67 -1.08
C LEU A 372 5.65 -12.97 -1.90
N TYR A 373 6.12 -12.89 -3.15
CA TYR A 373 6.33 -14.08 -3.98
C TYR A 373 7.25 -15.07 -3.28
N ARG A 374 8.40 -14.57 -2.82
CA ARG A 374 9.40 -15.40 -2.16
C ARG A 374 8.85 -16.04 -0.89
N GLN A 375 8.13 -15.27 -0.07
CA GLN A 375 7.50 -15.78 1.14
C GLN A 375 6.53 -16.92 0.86
N LYS A 376 5.64 -16.76 -0.13
CA LYS A 376 4.64 -17.77 -0.47
C LYS A 376 5.24 -19.02 -1.12
N VAL A 377 6.23 -18.87 -1.99
CA VAL A 377 6.78 -19.98 -2.78
C VAL A 377 7.94 -20.69 -2.05
N PHE A 378 8.87 -19.92 -1.49
CA PHE A 378 10.14 -20.42 -0.92
C PHE A 378 10.24 -20.25 0.60
N GLY A 379 9.25 -19.62 1.24
CA GLY A 379 9.22 -19.36 2.68
C GLY A 379 9.77 -17.97 3.05
N PRO A 380 9.56 -17.56 4.31
CA PRO A 380 9.94 -16.23 4.79
C PRO A 380 11.46 -16.02 4.77
N ARG A 381 11.86 -14.75 4.83
CA ARG A 381 13.24 -14.32 5.07
C ARG A 381 13.26 -13.08 5.96
N SER A 382 14.37 -12.88 6.66
CA SER A 382 14.69 -11.65 7.39
C SER A 382 15.65 -10.77 6.58
N PHE A 383 15.69 -9.50 6.93
CA PHE A 383 16.60 -8.47 6.44
C PHE A 383 17.28 -7.77 7.60
N GLY A 384 18.52 -7.33 7.38
CA GLY A 384 19.33 -6.68 8.42
C GLY A 384 19.88 -7.64 9.49
N PRO A 385 20.58 -7.09 10.50
CA PRO A 385 21.06 -7.89 11.62
C PRO A 385 19.87 -8.48 12.40
N GLU A 386 19.98 -9.73 12.85
CA GLU A 386 18.93 -10.36 13.67
C GLU A 386 18.66 -9.52 14.92
N THR A 387 17.56 -8.77 14.92
CA THR A 387 17.07 -8.12 16.13
C THR A 387 16.55 -9.21 17.05
N SER A 388 17.17 -9.39 18.21
CA SER A 388 16.88 -10.45 19.19
C SER A 388 15.49 -10.38 19.83
N GLU A 389 14.62 -9.47 19.40
CA GLU A 389 13.23 -9.42 19.84
C GLU A 389 12.36 -10.09 18.79
N LYS A 390 12.03 -11.35 19.08
CA LYS A 390 10.93 -12.08 18.45
C LYS A 390 9.68 -11.19 18.57
N PRO A 391 8.95 -10.90 17.49
CA PRO A 391 7.64 -10.29 17.61
C PRO A 391 6.84 -11.13 18.59
N ALA A 392 6.31 -10.52 19.64
CA ALA A 392 5.28 -11.17 20.44
C ALA A 392 4.22 -11.59 19.44
N ALA A 393 3.99 -12.90 19.33
CA ALA A 393 2.92 -13.41 18.49
C ALA A 393 1.66 -12.66 18.93
N ALA A 394 1.11 -11.84 18.04
CA ALA A 394 -0.19 -11.24 18.25
C ALA A 394 -1.17 -12.40 18.37
N ALA A 395 -1.37 -12.85 19.61
CA ALA A 395 -2.42 -13.80 19.92
C ALA A 395 -3.71 -13.13 19.49
N ALA A 396 -4.42 -13.80 18.58
CA ALA A 396 -5.76 -13.47 18.21
C ALA A 396 -6.70 -13.68 19.42
N ASP A 397 -6.58 -12.85 20.44
CA ASP A 397 -7.58 -12.69 21.50
C ASP A 397 -8.43 -11.47 21.15
N ASN A 398 -9.11 -11.56 20.00
CA ASN A 398 -10.32 -10.78 19.75
C ASN A 398 -11.51 -11.73 19.94
N ALA A 399 -11.74 -12.14 21.19
CA ALA A 399 -13.01 -12.73 21.60
C ALA A 399 -14.00 -11.59 21.89
N PRO A 400 -15.31 -11.74 21.59
CA PRO A 400 -16.30 -10.70 21.85
C PRO A 400 -16.49 -10.53 23.36
N VAL A 401 -16.48 -9.28 23.83
CA VAL A 401 -17.01 -8.95 25.15
C VAL A 401 -18.53 -9.03 25.05
N ASP A 402 -19.12 -10.09 25.60
CA ASP A 402 -20.56 -10.20 25.82
C ASP A 402 -20.99 -9.14 26.85
N GLU A 403 -21.51 -8.00 26.39
CA GLU A 403 -22.31 -7.11 27.24
C GLU A 403 -23.70 -7.71 27.43
N LYS A 404 -23.86 -8.53 28.48
CA LYS A 404 -25.19 -8.81 29.05
C LYS A 404 -25.54 -7.76 30.10
N SER A 405 -26.33 -6.79 29.64
CA SER A 405 -27.51 -6.20 30.31
C SER A 405 -27.54 -6.27 31.85
N THR A 406 -27.25 -5.13 32.48
CA THR A 406 -27.66 -4.84 33.86
C THR A 406 -29.14 -4.46 33.88
N SER A 407 -30.01 -5.43 34.23
CA SER A 407 -31.39 -5.15 34.63
C SER A 407 -31.41 -4.73 36.10
N THR A 408 -31.87 -3.50 36.34
CA THR A 408 -32.18 -2.92 37.65
C THR A 408 -33.28 -3.71 38.36
N GLU A 409 -32.99 -4.23 39.57
CA GLU A 409 -34.02 -4.65 40.53
C GLU A 409 -34.06 -3.70 41.72
N THR A 410 -35.26 -3.16 41.96
CA THR A 410 -35.66 -2.36 43.12
C THR A 410 -35.86 -3.28 44.34
N PRO A 411 -35.49 -2.88 45.57
CA PRO A 411 -35.55 -3.78 46.72
C PRO A 411 -36.98 -3.88 47.28
N ALA A 412 -37.48 -5.12 47.40
CA ALA A 412 -38.75 -5.43 48.07
C ALA A 412 -38.57 -5.49 49.60
N ALA A 413 -39.57 -4.93 50.30
CA ALA A 413 -39.63 -4.80 51.74
C ALA A 413 -39.75 -6.14 52.49
N VAL A 414 -39.08 -6.21 53.63
CA VAL A 414 -39.18 -7.27 54.63
C VAL A 414 -40.53 -7.15 55.35
N VAL A 415 -41.38 -8.17 55.24
CA VAL A 415 -42.44 -8.46 56.21
C VAL A 415 -42.19 -9.86 56.76
N LYS A 416 -41.87 -9.93 58.05
CA LYS A 416 -41.83 -11.16 58.84
C LYS A 416 -43.26 -11.56 59.20
N SER A 417 -43.61 -12.81 58.99
CA SER A 417 -44.66 -13.50 59.74
C SER A 417 -44.17 -14.88 60.14
N GLU A 418 -44.40 -15.19 61.42
CA GLU A 418 -44.31 -16.49 62.11
C GLU A 418 -45.11 -17.57 61.33
N GLU A 419 -44.92 -18.89 61.43
CA GLU A 419 -44.97 -19.81 62.57
C GLU A 419 -44.69 -21.23 61.97
N VAL A 420 -43.75 -22.02 62.50
CA VAL A 420 -43.94 -23.29 63.28
C VAL A 420 -44.20 -24.59 62.49
N ALA A 421 -43.35 -25.59 62.83
CA ALA A 421 -43.47 -27.06 62.72
C ALA A 421 -43.60 -27.67 61.31
N GLU A 422 -42.91 -28.75 60.94
CA GLU A 422 -42.22 -29.83 61.65
C GLU A 422 -41.13 -30.41 60.74
#